data_AF-A0A150N210-F1
#
_entry.id   AF-A0A150N210-F1
#
_cell.length_a   1.000
_cell.length_b   1.000
_cell.length_c   1.000
_cell.angle_alpha   90.00
_cell.angle_beta   90.00
_cell.angle_gamma   90.00
#
_symmetry.space_group_name_H-M   'P 1'
#
loop_
_entity.id
_entity.type
_entity.pdbx_description
1 polymer ?
#
loop_
_entity_poly.entity_id
_entity_poly.type
_entity_poly.pdbx_seq_one_letter_code
_entity_poly.pdbx_strand_id
1 'polypeptide(L)'
;MLGERSMTQKAWYIGNTTVRNAKRLKDGLRVLLKSPLHGNLIGREKEQEFAKLLHNEGVVFVKRLNDSPDNDASDVGRKWRAALMQLGFIKPPFADKPFTITPNGMRLVESRTMPSEQECFLRALLAYQIPSEIENSFPEPIFSPLRIVLEILAALERQGLDAEISQDEMASIVQLTRSLDEIDNVVDRIAEYRERLATITGVRERRNFIREYLRSAATTSQSENTLLDYADSNFRYLKLTGLFVENGRKLRFASHKRTVIEQILAEPYTPIPESEYLETLWNGAKLPTDNAPKAIEVIQTTAQLLAKSGQTVDLPNLEEMEVPDLSRLRLELEDDWLKVLEKQYAQDQVNQWQDILEYLRALTQPIRRGSIIPQGEGAAYFEWAIWRAFLAINSLANEPWEARRFRIDQDFLPLGPAPGNGPDMIFEFDDFVIVVEVTLTQSSRQEAAEGEPVRRHVAEMVDHYEQQGKRVYGLFLANKIDTNTAETFRIGVWYRSDDSRMALRIVPLTLEQFVHLFEAGFQATGRLDCRLLEQVLRDCLVESNNDAPEWKRRIQQQVDRVVQRLKRTS
;
A
#
# COMPACT_ATOMS: atom_id res chain seq x y z
N MET A 1 -44.18 -13.34 2.83
CA MET A 1 -44.15 -14.69 2.26
C MET A 1 -42.68 -15.04 2.05
N LEU A 2 -42.13 -15.95 2.85
CA LEU A 2 -40.78 -16.48 2.68
C LEU A 2 -40.90 -17.70 1.77
N GLY A 3 -41.00 -17.44 0.47
CA GLY A 3 -41.11 -18.46 -0.57
C GLY A 3 -39.76 -18.68 -1.23
N GLU A 4 -39.43 -19.96 -1.43
CA GLU A 4 -38.23 -20.50 -2.09
C GLU A 4 -36.92 -20.35 -1.32
N ARG A 5 -36.52 -21.44 -0.64
CA ARG A 5 -35.12 -21.69 -0.30
C ARG A 5 -34.33 -21.80 -1.61
N SER A 6 -33.84 -20.65 -2.09
CA SER A 6 -32.76 -20.58 -3.07
C SER A 6 -31.64 -21.52 -2.63
N MET A 7 -31.15 -22.35 -3.56
CA MET A 7 -29.96 -23.16 -3.34
C MET A 7 -28.87 -22.24 -2.79
N THR A 8 -28.41 -22.49 -1.56
CA THR A 8 -27.43 -21.62 -0.89
C THR A 8 -26.19 -21.45 -1.78
N GLN A 9 -26.07 -20.27 -2.41
CA GLN A 9 -25.01 -19.94 -3.35
C GLN A 9 -23.71 -19.76 -2.56
N LYS A 10 -22.70 -20.59 -2.85
CA LYS A 10 -21.37 -20.50 -2.23
C LYS A 10 -20.69 -19.18 -2.64
N ALA A 11 -20.36 -18.33 -1.68
CA ALA A 11 -19.66 -17.06 -1.94
C ALA A 11 -18.32 -17.29 -2.64
N TRP A 12 -18.05 -16.51 -3.69
CA TRP A 12 -16.76 -16.49 -4.37
C TRP A 12 -15.81 -15.47 -3.72
N TYR A 13 -14.51 -15.69 -3.94
CA TYR A 13 -13.48 -14.72 -3.58
C TYR A 13 -12.31 -14.81 -4.56
N ILE A 14 -11.54 -13.74 -4.67
CA ILE A 14 -10.34 -13.68 -5.51
C ILE A 14 -9.10 -13.92 -4.63
N GLY A 15 -8.18 -14.75 -5.12
CA GLY A 15 -6.94 -15.09 -4.46
C GLY A 15 -7.17 -15.86 -3.16
N ASN A 16 -6.72 -15.33 -2.02
CA ASN A 16 -7.05 -15.89 -0.70
C ASN A 16 -6.95 -14.89 0.46
N THR A 17 -7.55 -15.28 1.58
CA THR A 17 -7.64 -14.49 2.82
C THR A 17 -6.35 -14.44 3.64
N THR A 18 -5.31 -15.21 3.26
CA THR A 18 -4.03 -15.23 4.01
C THR A 18 -3.06 -14.19 3.50
N VAL A 19 -2.99 -13.95 2.19
CA VAL A 19 -2.14 -12.91 1.62
C VAL A 19 -2.80 -11.55 1.87
N ARG A 20 -2.53 -10.99 3.05
CA ARG A 20 -3.12 -9.73 3.55
C ARG A 20 -2.61 -8.47 2.85
N ASN A 21 -1.44 -8.54 2.22
CA ASN A 21 -0.92 -7.49 1.37
C ASN A 21 -0.56 -8.08 0.00
N ALA A 22 -1.56 -8.17 -0.88
CA ALA A 22 -1.43 -8.83 -2.17
C ALA A 22 -0.53 -8.05 -3.15
N LYS A 23 -0.22 -6.78 -2.89
CA LYS A 23 0.78 -6.01 -3.65
C LYS A 23 2.18 -6.58 -3.50
N ARG A 24 2.46 -7.28 -2.39
CA ARG A 24 3.73 -8.00 -2.17
C ARG A 24 3.83 -9.32 -2.93
N LEU A 25 2.83 -9.74 -3.71
CA LEU A 25 2.94 -10.91 -4.57
C LEU A 25 4.08 -10.75 -5.59
N LYS A 26 4.35 -9.52 -6.06
CA LYS A 26 5.53 -9.21 -6.88
C LYS A 26 6.84 -9.54 -6.15
N ASP A 27 6.98 -9.13 -4.90
CA ASP A 27 8.17 -9.39 -4.10
C ASP A 27 8.31 -10.89 -3.80
N GLY A 28 7.19 -11.57 -3.50
CA GLY A 28 7.16 -13.03 -3.36
C GLY A 28 7.57 -13.77 -4.64
N LEU A 29 7.17 -13.29 -5.82
CA LEU A 29 7.63 -13.84 -7.12
C LEU A 29 9.12 -13.61 -7.33
N ARG A 30 9.65 -12.44 -6.99
CA ARG A 30 11.09 -12.14 -7.06
C ARG A 30 11.89 -13.07 -6.16
N VAL A 31 11.42 -13.31 -4.94
CA VAL A 31 12.03 -14.27 -4.01
C VAL A 31 12.00 -15.68 -4.58
N LEU A 32 10.84 -16.12 -5.10
CA LEU A 32 10.72 -17.44 -5.72
C LEU A 32 11.68 -17.61 -6.91
N LEU A 33 11.71 -16.64 -7.83
CA LEU A 33 12.55 -16.65 -9.04
C LEU A 33 14.03 -16.84 -8.72
N LYS A 34 14.51 -16.22 -7.64
CA LYS A 34 15.91 -16.25 -7.23
C LYS A 34 16.24 -17.45 -6.33
N SER A 35 15.27 -18.29 -6.02
CA SER A 35 15.43 -19.41 -5.10
C SER A 35 15.50 -20.77 -5.81
N PRO A 36 16.07 -21.80 -5.17
CA PRO A 36 16.01 -23.18 -5.65
C PRO A 36 14.59 -23.77 -5.73
N LEU A 37 13.57 -23.05 -5.24
CA LEU A 37 12.17 -23.49 -5.25
C LEU A 37 11.45 -23.20 -6.57
N HIS A 38 12.05 -22.41 -7.47
CA HIS A 38 11.50 -22.16 -8.80
C HIS A 38 11.44 -23.48 -9.59
N GLY A 39 10.22 -23.90 -9.94
CA GLY A 39 10.00 -25.22 -10.55
C GLY A 39 9.79 -26.38 -9.56
N ASN A 40 9.92 -26.14 -8.25
CA ASN A 40 9.85 -27.17 -7.21
C ASN A 40 9.26 -26.64 -5.89
N LEU A 41 8.00 -26.21 -5.93
CA LEU A 41 7.32 -25.55 -4.80
C LEU A 41 6.17 -26.40 -4.23
N ILE A 42 6.33 -27.71 -4.11
CA ILE A 42 5.30 -28.60 -3.54
C ILE A 42 5.86 -29.53 -2.48
N GLY A 43 5.01 -29.84 -1.49
CA GLY A 43 5.37 -30.64 -0.33
C GLY A 43 5.70 -29.75 0.87
N ARG A 44 5.44 -30.28 2.06
CA ARG A 44 5.52 -29.54 3.33
C ARG A 44 6.90 -28.88 3.54
N GLU A 45 7.97 -29.58 3.19
CA GLU A 45 9.34 -29.07 3.31
C GLU A 45 9.56 -27.83 2.43
N LYS A 46 9.15 -27.88 1.16
CA LYS A 46 9.33 -26.77 0.21
C LYS A 46 8.42 -25.59 0.49
N GLU A 47 7.20 -25.86 0.94
CA GLU A 47 6.28 -24.83 1.41
C GLU A 47 6.80 -24.16 2.70
N GLN A 48 7.45 -24.91 3.60
CA GLN A 48 8.11 -24.35 4.78
C GLN A 48 9.33 -23.50 4.40
N GLU A 49 10.17 -23.99 3.50
CA GLU A 49 11.33 -23.26 2.97
C GLU A 49 10.90 -21.95 2.31
N PHE A 50 9.82 -21.96 1.53
CA PHE A 50 9.27 -20.75 0.93
C PHE A 50 8.76 -19.76 1.98
N ALA A 51 8.04 -20.23 3.01
CA ALA A 51 7.59 -19.38 4.10
C ALA A 51 8.77 -18.71 4.83
N LYS A 52 9.88 -19.44 5.04
CA LYS A 52 11.11 -18.90 5.61
C LYS A 52 11.74 -17.85 4.70
N LEU A 53 11.85 -18.11 3.40
CA LEU A 53 12.38 -17.13 2.45
C LEU A 53 11.54 -15.84 2.44
N LEU A 54 10.22 -15.95 2.35
CA LEU A 54 9.33 -14.78 2.39
C LEU A 54 9.46 -13.99 3.71
N HIS A 55 9.70 -14.68 4.82
CA HIS A 55 9.92 -14.04 6.12
C HIS A 55 11.26 -13.31 6.19
N ASN A 56 12.34 -13.98 5.80
CA ASN A 56 13.70 -13.46 5.88
C ASN A 56 13.92 -12.28 4.93
N GLU A 57 13.28 -12.31 3.76
CA GLU A 57 13.31 -11.22 2.77
C GLU A 57 12.32 -10.09 3.09
N GLY A 58 11.65 -10.13 4.25
CA GLY A 58 10.73 -9.08 4.69
C GLY A 58 9.42 -8.98 3.90
N VAL A 59 9.13 -9.94 3.01
CA VAL A 59 7.91 -9.97 2.20
C VAL A 59 6.68 -10.18 3.09
N VAL A 60 6.77 -11.07 4.08
CA VAL A 60 5.68 -11.31 5.04
C VAL A 60 6.23 -11.59 6.43
N PHE A 61 5.73 -10.87 7.43
CA PHE A 61 6.07 -11.18 8.81
C PHE A 61 5.31 -12.44 9.26
N VAL A 62 6.05 -13.52 9.55
CA VAL A 62 5.49 -14.74 10.12
C VAL A 62 5.91 -14.85 11.57
N LYS A 63 5.03 -14.43 12.49
CA LYS A 63 5.32 -14.42 13.94
C LYS A 63 5.93 -15.73 14.44
N ARG A 64 5.39 -16.87 14.00
CA ARG A 64 5.87 -18.20 14.42
C ARG A 64 7.35 -18.43 14.08
N LEU A 65 7.80 -17.98 12.91
CA LEU A 65 9.19 -18.10 12.48
C LEU A 65 10.12 -17.14 13.24
N ASN A 66 9.60 -15.97 13.61
CA ASN A 66 10.31 -15.02 14.47
C ASN A 66 10.45 -15.54 15.91
N ASP A 67 9.43 -16.23 16.44
CA ASP A 67 9.46 -16.83 17.78
C ASP A 67 10.42 -18.03 17.84
N SER A 68 10.46 -18.85 16.78
CA SER A 68 11.48 -19.90 16.57
C SER A 68 11.56 -20.27 15.08
N PRO A 69 12.78 -20.32 14.48
CA PRO A 69 12.97 -20.71 13.08
C PRO A 69 12.47 -22.11 12.71
N ASP A 70 12.27 -22.98 13.71
CA ASP A 70 11.82 -24.37 13.53
C ASP A 70 10.31 -24.52 13.54
N ASN A 71 9.57 -23.48 13.92
CA ASN A 71 8.11 -23.53 13.94
C ASN A 71 7.53 -23.72 12.54
N ASP A 72 6.51 -24.58 12.43
CA ASP A 72 5.85 -24.83 11.15
C ASP A 72 5.07 -23.60 10.66
N ALA A 73 5.35 -23.24 9.42
CA ALA A 73 4.75 -22.17 8.67
C ALA A 73 4.46 -22.61 7.22
N SER A 74 4.45 -23.93 6.94
CA SER A 74 4.22 -24.45 5.60
C SER A 74 2.86 -24.02 5.04
N ASP A 75 1.87 -23.77 5.90
CA ASP A 75 0.58 -23.23 5.46
C ASP A 75 0.73 -21.85 4.78
N VAL A 76 1.63 -21.00 5.27
CA VAL A 76 1.92 -19.69 4.67
C VAL A 76 2.48 -19.87 3.27
N GLY A 77 3.51 -20.71 3.10
CA GLY A 77 4.10 -20.99 1.79
C GLY A 77 3.10 -21.60 0.81
N ARG A 78 2.27 -22.54 1.28
CA ARG A 78 1.18 -23.13 0.49
C ARG A 78 0.17 -22.09 0.00
N LYS A 79 -0.23 -21.17 0.87
CA LYS A 79 -1.22 -20.12 0.57
C LYS A 79 -0.65 -19.04 -0.36
N TRP A 80 0.63 -18.69 -0.22
CA TRP A 80 1.32 -17.81 -1.17
C TRP A 80 1.45 -18.45 -2.55
N ARG A 81 1.89 -19.72 -2.62
CA ARG A 81 1.90 -20.49 -3.87
C ARG A 81 0.52 -20.52 -4.52
N ALA A 82 -0.54 -20.81 -3.74
CA ALA A 82 -1.90 -20.84 -4.25
C ALA A 82 -2.30 -19.51 -4.88
N ALA A 83 -2.10 -18.38 -4.20
CA ALA A 83 -2.40 -17.05 -4.75
C ALA A 83 -1.67 -16.78 -6.08
N LEU A 84 -0.37 -17.11 -6.14
CA LEU A 84 0.43 -16.93 -7.36
C LEU A 84 -0.06 -17.79 -8.52
N MET A 85 -0.53 -19.00 -8.24
CA MET A 85 -1.05 -19.94 -9.23
C MET A 85 -2.44 -19.53 -9.72
N GLN A 86 -3.35 -19.16 -8.82
CA GLN A 86 -4.72 -18.71 -9.13
C GLN A 86 -4.73 -17.48 -10.04
N LEU A 87 -3.79 -16.55 -9.83
CA LEU A 87 -3.61 -15.37 -10.67
C LEU A 87 -2.75 -15.60 -11.92
N GLY A 88 -2.32 -16.83 -12.19
CA GLY A 88 -1.58 -17.15 -13.40
C GLY A 88 -0.12 -16.69 -13.43
N PHE A 89 0.47 -16.29 -12.31
CA PHE A 89 1.86 -15.84 -12.25
C PHE A 89 2.87 -16.98 -12.15
N ILE A 90 2.44 -18.17 -11.70
CA ILE A 90 3.21 -19.41 -11.77
C ILE A 90 2.35 -20.54 -12.33
N LYS A 91 3.00 -21.53 -12.94
CA LYS A 91 2.33 -22.71 -13.50
C LYS A 91 1.80 -23.67 -12.40
N PRO A 92 0.66 -24.34 -12.63
CA PRO A 92 0.09 -25.33 -11.71
C PRO A 92 0.87 -26.66 -11.68
N PRO A 93 0.62 -27.55 -10.69
CA PRO A 93 1.34 -28.83 -10.53
C PRO A 93 1.24 -29.77 -11.73
N PHE A 94 0.16 -29.70 -12.50
CA PHE A 94 -0.09 -30.58 -13.64
C PHE A 94 0.46 -30.04 -14.98
N ALA A 95 1.00 -28.81 -14.99
CA ALA A 95 1.55 -28.20 -16.19
C ALA A 95 2.95 -28.73 -16.53
N ASP A 96 3.40 -28.46 -17.75
CA ASP A 96 4.79 -28.62 -18.14
C ASP A 96 5.68 -27.67 -17.32
N LYS A 97 6.71 -28.19 -16.65
CA LYS A 97 7.57 -27.43 -15.72
C LYS A 97 6.72 -26.75 -14.61
N PRO A 98 6.14 -27.53 -13.69
CA PRO A 98 5.22 -27.01 -12.67
C PRO A 98 5.90 -25.97 -11.78
N PHE A 99 5.14 -24.99 -11.27
CA PHE A 99 5.63 -23.93 -10.38
C PHE A 99 6.72 -23.01 -10.96
N THR A 100 6.96 -23.05 -12.27
CA THR A 100 7.77 -22.00 -12.92
C THR A 100 6.93 -20.75 -13.15
N ILE A 101 7.56 -19.60 -13.01
CA ILE A 101 7.00 -18.30 -13.37
C ILE A 101 6.55 -18.26 -14.83
N THR A 102 5.37 -17.70 -15.06
CA THR A 102 4.74 -17.54 -16.38
C THR A 102 5.18 -16.23 -17.07
N PRO A 103 4.85 -16.01 -18.35
CA PRO A 103 5.12 -14.73 -19.01
C PRO A 103 4.52 -13.52 -18.28
N ASN A 104 3.26 -13.57 -17.82
CA ASN A 104 2.67 -12.48 -17.05
C ASN A 104 3.32 -12.34 -15.65
N GLY A 105 3.73 -13.47 -15.05
CA GLY A 105 4.50 -13.44 -13.80
C GLY A 105 5.87 -12.76 -13.96
N MET A 106 6.56 -12.98 -15.08
CA MET A 106 7.81 -12.29 -15.41
C MET A 106 7.57 -10.80 -15.66
N ARG A 107 6.52 -10.44 -16.40
CA ARG A 107 6.10 -9.05 -16.60
C ARG A 107 5.89 -8.32 -15.27
N LEU A 108 5.24 -8.97 -14.30
CA LEU A 108 5.04 -8.40 -12.96
C LEU A 108 6.38 -8.23 -12.22
N VAL A 109 7.29 -9.20 -12.30
CA VAL A 109 8.63 -9.11 -11.68
C VAL A 109 9.44 -7.94 -12.25
N GLU A 110 9.38 -7.73 -13.56
CA GLU A 110 10.16 -6.73 -14.30
C GLU A 110 9.56 -5.31 -14.25
N SER A 111 8.28 -5.18 -13.91
CA SER A 111 7.59 -3.90 -13.76
C SER A 111 8.35 -2.95 -12.82
N ARG A 112 8.33 -1.64 -13.12
CA ARG A 112 9.06 -0.62 -12.33
C ARG A 112 8.17 0.46 -11.74
N THR A 113 6.95 0.61 -12.25
CA THR A 113 5.98 1.62 -11.81
C THR A 113 4.71 0.94 -11.30
N MET A 114 3.95 1.64 -10.44
CA MET A 114 2.67 1.13 -9.94
C MET A 114 1.66 0.87 -11.07
N PRO A 115 1.50 1.74 -12.09
CA PRO A 115 0.63 1.46 -13.24
C PRO A 115 1.00 0.16 -13.98
N SER A 116 2.30 -0.11 -14.16
CA SER A 116 2.77 -1.34 -14.81
C SER A 116 2.45 -2.59 -13.99
N GLU A 117 2.59 -2.51 -12.65
CA GLU A 117 2.17 -3.58 -11.74
C GLU A 117 0.66 -3.82 -11.85
N GLN A 118 -0.13 -2.74 -11.82
CA GLN A 118 -1.59 -2.79 -11.89
C GLN A 118 -2.08 -3.43 -13.20
N GLU A 119 -1.41 -3.14 -14.31
CA GLU A 119 -1.72 -3.75 -15.59
C GLU A 119 -1.56 -5.28 -15.57
N CYS A 120 -0.50 -5.79 -14.93
CA CYS A 120 -0.27 -7.23 -14.83
C CYS A 120 -1.40 -7.94 -14.06
N PHE A 121 -1.89 -7.31 -12.99
CA PHE A 121 -3.05 -7.78 -12.23
C PHE A 121 -4.35 -7.65 -13.00
N LEU A 122 -4.53 -6.56 -13.76
CA LEU A 122 -5.71 -6.40 -14.63
C LEU A 122 -5.77 -7.51 -15.69
N ARG A 123 -4.66 -7.79 -16.37
CA ARG A 123 -4.57 -8.89 -17.35
C ARG A 123 -4.84 -10.25 -16.71
N ALA A 124 -4.37 -10.46 -15.47
CA ALA A 124 -4.66 -11.69 -14.73
C ALA A 124 -6.15 -11.80 -14.39
N LEU A 125 -6.78 -10.75 -13.86
CA LEU A 125 -8.18 -10.78 -13.44
C LEU A 125 -9.19 -10.71 -14.58
N LEU A 126 -8.81 -10.20 -15.75
CA LEU A 126 -9.62 -10.32 -16.97
C LEU A 126 -9.62 -11.75 -17.51
N ALA A 127 -8.51 -12.48 -17.38
CA ALA A 127 -8.47 -13.90 -17.72
C ALA A 127 -9.13 -14.77 -16.65
N TYR A 128 -9.12 -14.34 -15.39
CA TYR A 128 -9.60 -15.12 -14.25
C TYR A 128 -11.11 -15.41 -14.35
N GLN A 129 -11.44 -16.70 -14.36
CA GLN A 129 -12.81 -17.20 -14.35
C GLN A 129 -12.94 -18.39 -13.40
N ILE A 130 -14.14 -18.57 -12.84
CA ILE A 130 -14.47 -19.68 -11.97
C ILE A 130 -15.83 -20.30 -12.36
N PRO A 131 -15.98 -21.64 -12.29
CA PRO A 131 -14.91 -22.62 -12.09
C PRO A 131 -13.86 -22.62 -13.23
N SER A 132 -12.69 -23.20 -12.95
CA SER A 132 -11.61 -23.39 -13.93
C SER A 132 -10.78 -24.63 -13.63
N GLU A 133 -9.83 -24.99 -14.51
CA GLU A 133 -8.88 -26.10 -14.29
C GLU A 133 -8.07 -25.96 -12.99
N ILE A 134 -7.83 -24.72 -12.55
CA ILE A 134 -7.14 -24.43 -11.28
C ILE A 134 -8.12 -24.42 -10.10
N GLU A 135 -9.34 -23.92 -10.32
CA GLU A 135 -10.37 -23.73 -9.29
C GLU A 135 -11.71 -24.36 -9.66
N ASN A 136 -11.78 -25.69 -9.58
CA ASN A 136 -12.95 -26.48 -9.98
C ASN A 136 -13.99 -26.67 -8.86
N SER A 137 -13.83 -26.01 -7.71
CA SER A 137 -14.70 -26.22 -6.54
C SER A 137 -16.01 -25.41 -6.57
N PHE A 138 -16.22 -24.60 -7.60
CA PHE A 138 -17.44 -23.82 -7.81
C PHE A 138 -18.34 -24.53 -8.82
N PRO A 139 -19.66 -24.48 -8.65
CA PRO A 139 -20.58 -25.02 -9.65
C PRO A 139 -20.65 -24.07 -10.86
N GLU A 140 -21.07 -24.64 -11.99
CA GLU A 140 -21.46 -23.90 -13.20
C GLU A 140 -22.56 -22.84 -12.93
N PRO A 141 -22.71 -21.81 -13.78
CA PRO A 141 -21.91 -21.54 -15.00
C PRO A 141 -20.52 -20.95 -14.71
N ILE A 142 -19.62 -21.00 -15.70
CA ILE A 142 -18.35 -20.24 -15.68
C ILE A 142 -18.62 -18.72 -15.77
N PHE A 143 -18.03 -17.96 -14.86
CA PHE A 143 -18.12 -16.50 -14.82
C PHE A 143 -16.81 -15.84 -14.40
N SER A 144 -16.68 -14.55 -14.70
CA SER A 144 -15.56 -13.72 -14.23
C SER A 144 -16.00 -12.86 -13.05
N PRO A 145 -15.40 -13.06 -11.85
CA PRO A 145 -15.64 -12.18 -10.71
C PRO A 145 -15.37 -10.71 -10.99
N LEU A 146 -14.32 -10.39 -11.75
CA LEU A 146 -14.04 -9.01 -12.17
C LEU A 146 -15.20 -8.46 -13.00
N ARG A 147 -15.68 -9.22 -13.99
CA ARG A 147 -16.81 -8.78 -14.83
C ARG A 147 -18.06 -8.51 -14.01
N ILE A 148 -18.41 -9.39 -13.07
CA ILE A 148 -19.57 -9.21 -12.18
C ILE A 148 -19.50 -7.86 -11.45
N VAL A 149 -18.35 -7.52 -10.87
CA VAL A 149 -18.20 -6.24 -10.15
C VAL A 149 -18.29 -5.04 -11.08
N LEU A 150 -17.66 -5.10 -12.26
CA LEU A 150 -17.73 -4.02 -13.25
C LEU A 150 -19.18 -3.76 -13.69
N GLU A 151 -19.93 -4.83 -13.97
CA GLU A 151 -21.33 -4.74 -14.43
C GLU A 151 -22.27 -4.22 -13.34
N ILE A 152 -22.09 -4.63 -12.07
CA ILE A 152 -22.90 -4.11 -10.96
C ILE A 152 -22.68 -2.60 -10.78
N LEU A 153 -21.42 -2.14 -10.76
CA LEU A 153 -21.13 -0.72 -10.61
C LEU A 153 -21.63 0.11 -11.79
N ALA A 154 -21.48 -0.39 -13.01
CA ALA A 154 -22.02 0.26 -14.21
C ALA A 154 -23.55 0.28 -14.22
N ALA A 155 -24.21 -0.79 -13.75
CA ALA A 155 -25.66 -0.84 -13.62
C ALA A 155 -26.18 0.13 -12.55
N LEU A 156 -25.54 0.21 -11.38
CA LEU A 156 -25.84 1.21 -10.34
C LEU A 156 -25.81 2.63 -10.92
N GLU A 157 -24.77 2.97 -11.67
CA GLU A 157 -24.63 4.28 -12.30
C GLU A 157 -25.69 4.54 -13.37
N ARG A 158 -25.97 3.57 -14.24
CA ARG A 158 -27.02 3.68 -15.27
C ARG A 158 -28.41 3.89 -14.67
N GLN A 159 -28.66 3.32 -13.49
CA GLN A 159 -29.91 3.51 -12.73
C GLN A 159 -29.91 4.78 -11.88
N GLY A 160 -28.85 5.60 -11.91
CA GLY A 160 -28.76 6.85 -11.15
C GLY A 160 -28.55 6.66 -9.64
N LEU A 161 -28.10 5.48 -9.22
CA LEU A 161 -27.74 5.15 -7.84
C LEU A 161 -26.26 5.46 -7.58
N ASP A 162 -25.87 5.55 -6.30
CA ASP A 162 -24.47 5.71 -5.92
C ASP A 162 -23.63 4.51 -6.41
N ALA A 163 -22.77 4.73 -7.42
CA ALA A 163 -21.95 3.72 -8.07
C ALA A 163 -20.73 3.33 -7.23
N GLU A 164 -21.00 2.78 -6.06
CA GLU A 164 -20.03 2.27 -5.11
C GLU A 164 -20.57 0.97 -4.49
N ILE A 165 -19.72 0.11 -3.93
CA ILE A 165 -20.10 -1.11 -3.23
C ILE A 165 -19.42 -1.09 -1.87
N SER A 166 -20.17 -1.14 -0.78
CA SER A 166 -19.62 -1.26 0.58
C SER A 166 -19.12 -2.68 0.88
N GLN A 167 -18.26 -2.83 1.89
CA GLN A 167 -17.83 -4.16 2.35
C GLN A 167 -19.01 -5.06 2.75
N ASP A 168 -20.05 -4.51 3.36
CA ASP A 168 -21.24 -5.26 3.77
C ASP A 168 -22.07 -5.72 2.56
N GLU A 169 -22.23 -4.87 1.54
CA GLU A 169 -22.88 -5.22 0.26
C GLU A 169 -22.07 -6.27 -0.51
N MET A 170 -20.74 -6.16 -0.50
CA MET A 170 -19.88 -7.19 -1.08
C MET A 170 -20.06 -8.52 -0.36
N ALA A 171 -20.04 -8.51 0.98
CA ALA A 171 -20.09 -9.71 1.79
C ALA A 171 -21.44 -10.46 1.69
N SER A 172 -22.53 -9.72 1.53
CA SER A 172 -23.90 -10.27 1.64
C SER A 172 -24.68 -10.32 0.33
N ILE A 173 -24.22 -9.63 -0.72
CA ILE A 173 -24.91 -9.56 -2.01
C ILE A 173 -23.97 -9.92 -3.16
N VAL A 174 -22.95 -9.11 -3.42
CA VAL A 174 -22.16 -9.17 -4.67
C VAL A 174 -21.40 -10.49 -4.83
N GLN A 175 -20.74 -10.96 -3.77
CA GLN A 175 -19.94 -12.18 -3.85
C GLN A 175 -20.76 -13.48 -3.95
N LEU A 176 -22.09 -13.37 -3.96
CA LEU A 176 -23.03 -14.47 -4.19
C LEU A 176 -23.50 -14.54 -5.65
N THR A 177 -23.32 -13.47 -6.43
CA THR A 177 -23.73 -13.36 -7.83
C THR A 177 -22.76 -14.10 -8.74
N ARG A 178 -23.29 -14.92 -9.65
CA ARG A 178 -22.47 -15.75 -10.57
C ARG A 178 -22.91 -15.69 -12.02
N SER A 179 -24.01 -15.00 -12.32
CA SER A 179 -24.45 -14.80 -13.70
C SER A 179 -24.58 -13.31 -13.99
N LEU A 180 -24.29 -12.93 -15.24
CA LEU A 180 -24.54 -11.58 -15.73
C LEU A 180 -26.03 -11.29 -15.92
N ASP A 181 -26.86 -12.33 -16.03
CA ASP A 181 -28.32 -12.18 -16.12
C ASP A 181 -28.94 -11.76 -14.77
N GLU A 182 -28.20 -11.92 -13.66
CA GLU A 182 -28.66 -11.56 -12.31
C GLU A 182 -28.35 -10.10 -11.94
N ILE A 183 -27.64 -9.35 -12.79
CA ILE A 183 -27.08 -8.03 -12.45
C ILE A 183 -28.16 -7.02 -12.07
N ASP A 184 -29.25 -6.93 -12.83
CA ASP A 184 -30.34 -6.00 -12.53
C ASP A 184 -31.01 -6.34 -11.20
N ASN A 185 -31.24 -7.63 -10.91
CA ASN A 185 -31.78 -8.09 -9.63
C ASN A 185 -30.84 -7.75 -8.46
N VAL A 186 -29.53 -7.91 -8.66
CA VAL A 186 -28.52 -7.58 -7.65
C VAL A 186 -28.51 -6.09 -7.34
N VAL A 187 -28.64 -5.25 -8.37
CA VAL A 187 -28.74 -3.80 -8.21
C VAL A 187 -30.01 -3.42 -7.45
N ASP A 188 -31.16 -4.03 -7.77
CA ASP A 188 -32.41 -3.83 -7.03
C ASP A 188 -32.27 -4.21 -5.55
N ARG A 189 -31.59 -5.33 -5.25
CA ARG A 189 -31.32 -5.77 -3.88
C ARG A 189 -30.39 -4.82 -3.12
N ILE A 190 -29.38 -4.26 -3.80
CA ILE A 190 -28.51 -3.23 -3.22
C ILE A 190 -29.31 -1.96 -2.94
N ALA A 191 -30.17 -1.53 -3.86
CA ALA A 191 -31.05 -0.37 -3.67
C ALA A 191 -31.98 -0.56 -2.46
N GLU A 192 -32.69 -1.70 -2.38
CA GLU A 192 -33.57 -2.03 -1.25
C GLU A 192 -32.80 -2.07 0.08
N TYR A 193 -31.60 -2.67 0.07
CA TYR A 193 -30.73 -2.71 1.24
C TYR A 193 -30.36 -1.30 1.72
N ARG A 194 -29.97 -0.41 0.79
CA ARG A 194 -29.61 0.99 1.10
C ARG A 194 -30.78 1.80 1.60
N GLU A 195 -31.93 1.72 0.94
CA GLU A 195 -33.15 2.41 1.35
C GLU A 195 -33.53 2.02 2.78
N ARG A 196 -33.56 0.71 3.06
CA ARG A 196 -33.87 0.20 4.39
C ARG A 196 -32.85 0.65 5.42
N LEU A 197 -31.56 0.60 5.10
CA LEU A 197 -30.50 1.08 5.98
C LEU A 197 -30.61 2.60 6.27
N ALA A 198 -31.06 3.40 5.31
CA ALA A 198 -31.26 4.84 5.44
C ALA A 198 -32.43 5.21 6.37
N THR A 199 -33.46 4.35 6.48
CA THR A 199 -34.57 4.55 7.43
C THR A 199 -34.18 4.33 8.90
N ILE A 200 -33.05 3.65 9.17
CA ILE A 200 -32.63 3.30 10.52
C ILE A 200 -31.74 4.40 11.11
N THR A 201 -32.26 5.10 12.12
CA THR A 201 -31.56 6.20 12.79
C THR A 201 -30.69 5.73 13.97
N GLY A 202 -31.06 4.62 14.62
CA GLY A 202 -30.34 4.09 15.78
C GLY A 202 -29.07 3.32 15.40
N VAL A 203 -27.91 3.70 15.95
CA VAL A 203 -26.61 3.03 15.70
C VAL A 203 -26.66 1.52 15.99
N ARG A 204 -27.31 1.12 17.09
CA ARG A 204 -27.44 -0.29 17.48
C ARG A 204 -28.36 -1.07 16.53
N GLU A 205 -29.48 -0.49 16.16
CA GLU A 205 -30.44 -1.08 15.21
C GLU A 205 -29.82 -1.24 13.83
N ARG A 206 -29.07 -0.23 13.39
CA ARG A 206 -28.32 -0.26 12.12
C ARG A 206 -27.33 -1.42 12.12
N ARG A 207 -26.53 -1.57 13.18
CA ARG A 207 -25.58 -2.69 13.32
C ARG A 207 -26.26 -4.05 13.36
N ASN A 208 -27.43 -4.15 14.01
CA ASN A 208 -28.21 -5.38 14.05
C ASN A 208 -28.75 -5.75 12.67
N PHE A 209 -29.31 -4.79 11.94
CA PHE A 209 -29.81 -5.00 10.58
C PHE A 209 -28.70 -5.50 9.64
N ILE A 210 -27.53 -4.85 9.65
CA ILE A 210 -26.37 -5.28 8.84
C ILE A 210 -26.00 -6.73 9.17
N ARG A 211 -25.92 -7.07 10.47
CA ARG A 211 -25.58 -8.42 10.91
C ARG A 211 -26.64 -9.46 10.52
N GLU A 212 -27.92 -9.12 10.65
CA GLU A 212 -29.03 -10.01 10.25
C GLU A 212 -29.03 -10.27 8.75
N TYR A 213 -28.75 -9.23 7.94
CA TYR A 213 -28.61 -9.35 6.50
C TYR A 213 -27.38 -10.20 6.11
N LEU A 214 -26.24 -10.00 6.78
CA LEU A 214 -25.07 -10.87 6.58
C LEU A 214 -25.34 -12.32 6.99
N ARG A 215 -26.08 -12.52 8.09
CA ARG A 215 -26.46 -13.86 8.56
C ARG A 215 -27.37 -14.58 7.58
N SER A 216 -28.27 -13.88 6.89
CA SER A 216 -29.14 -14.51 5.89
C SER A 216 -28.37 -15.01 4.68
N ALA A 217 -27.21 -14.41 4.38
CA ALA A 217 -26.26 -14.87 3.36
C ALA A 217 -25.35 -16.01 3.82
N ALA A 218 -25.15 -16.19 5.12
CA ALA A 218 -24.27 -17.22 5.68
C ALA A 218 -24.81 -18.64 5.44
N THR A 219 -23.89 -19.59 5.22
CA THR A 219 -24.21 -21.01 5.01
C THR A 219 -23.53 -21.89 6.05
N THR A 220 -23.87 -23.17 6.11
CA THR A 220 -23.16 -24.15 6.97
C THR A 220 -21.67 -24.25 6.63
N SER A 221 -21.29 -23.95 5.38
CA SER A 221 -19.91 -23.99 4.92
C SER A 221 -19.18 -22.63 4.98
N GLN A 222 -19.92 -21.52 5.06
CA GLN A 222 -19.40 -20.15 5.01
C GLN A 222 -20.09 -19.29 6.07
N SER A 223 -19.40 -19.11 7.19
CA SER A 223 -19.90 -18.30 8.31
C SER A 223 -19.92 -16.81 8.00
N GLU A 224 -20.62 -16.01 8.81
CA GLU A 224 -20.63 -14.53 8.72
C GLU A 224 -19.20 -13.95 8.63
N ASN A 225 -18.27 -14.44 9.46
CA ASN A 225 -16.87 -14.00 9.43
C ASN A 225 -16.15 -14.40 8.13
N THR A 226 -16.45 -15.58 7.59
CA THR A 226 -15.85 -16.04 6.32
C THR A 226 -16.26 -15.14 5.17
N LEU A 227 -17.53 -14.73 5.14
CA LEU A 227 -18.05 -13.80 4.13
C LEU A 227 -17.39 -12.43 4.21
N LEU A 228 -17.13 -11.92 5.42
CA LEU A 228 -16.40 -10.66 5.62
C LEU A 228 -14.93 -10.78 5.18
N ASP A 229 -14.26 -11.89 5.53
CA ASP A 229 -12.88 -12.14 5.10
C ASP A 229 -12.78 -12.23 3.55
N TYR A 230 -13.81 -12.78 2.90
CA TYR A 230 -13.89 -12.87 1.44
C TYR A 230 -14.13 -11.51 0.80
N ALA A 231 -15.02 -10.70 1.37
CA ALA A 231 -15.25 -9.33 0.90
C ALA A 231 -13.98 -8.46 0.99
N ASP A 232 -13.25 -8.56 2.11
CA ASP A 232 -11.96 -7.90 2.29
C ASP A 232 -10.91 -8.39 1.27
N SER A 233 -10.85 -9.71 1.01
CA SER A 233 -10.00 -10.26 -0.05
C SER A 233 -10.40 -9.70 -1.43
N ASN A 234 -11.68 -9.68 -1.76
CA ASN A 234 -12.18 -9.15 -3.04
C ASN A 234 -11.78 -7.70 -3.23
N PHE A 235 -12.00 -6.84 -2.23
CA PHE A 235 -11.57 -5.43 -2.29
C PHE A 235 -10.07 -5.32 -2.55
N ARG A 236 -9.27 -6.09 -1.80
CA ARG A 236 -7.82 -6.08 -1.94
C ARG A 236 -7.37 -6.44 -3.36
N TYR A 237 -7.85 -7.56 -3.92
CA TYR A 237 -7.42 -8.04 -5.23
C TYR A 237 -7.99 -7.20 -6.39
N LEU A 238 -9.24 -6.74 -6.29
CA LEU A 238 -9.83 -5.85 -7.29
C LEU A 238 -9.05 -4.54 -7.38
N LYS A 239 -8.67 -3.94 -6.24
CA LYS A 239 -7.84 -2.74 -6.19
C LYS A 239 -6.49 -2.92 -6.90
N LEU A 240 -5.89 -4.11 -6.90
CA LEU A 240 -4.61 -4.36 -7.60
C LEU A 240 -4.68 -4.05 -9.09
N THR A 241 -5.85 -4.06 -9.71
CA THR A 241 -6.01 -3.77 -11.15
C THR A 241 -5.86 -2.27 -11.48
N GLY A 242 -5.88 -1.40 -10.47
CA GLY A 242 -5.98 0.05 -10.64
C GLY A 242 -7.36 0.55 -11.08
N LEU A 243 -8.28 -0.34 -11.52
CA LEU A 243 -9.63 0.05 -11.94
C LEU A 243 -10.50 0.56 -10.80
N PHE A 244 -10.16 0.23 -9.56
CA PHE A 244 -10.94 0.54 -8.38
C PHE A 244 -10.13 1.29 -7.33
N VAL A 245 -10.81 2.19 -6.63
CA VAL A 245 -10.33 2.88 -5.42
C VAL A 245 -11.29 2.64 -4.28
N GLU A 246 -10.81 2.76 -3.05
CA GLU A 246 -11.63 2.69 -1.85
C GLU A 246 -11.88 4.08 -1.28
N ASN A 247 -13.14 4.38 -0.97
CA ASN A 247 -13.54 5.58 -0.25
C ASN A 247 -14.46 5.18 0.91
N GLY A 248 -14.06 5.42 2.15
CA GLY A 248 -14.89 5.14 3.32
C GLY A 248 -15.41 3.69 3.42
N ARG A 249 -14.56 2.69 3.13
CA ARG A 249 -14.90 1.25 3.02
C ARG A 249 -15.87 0.87 1.90
N LYS A 250 -15.90 1.70 0.85
CA LYS A 250 -16.68 1.43 -0.35
C LYS A 250 -15.77 1.43 -1.57
N LEU A 251 -15.92 0.40 -2.40
CA LEU A 251 -15.22 0.21 -3.65
C LEU A 251 -15.96 0.97 -4.76
N ARG A 252 -15.25 1.76 -5.55
CA ARG A 252 -15.79 2.44 -6.72
C ARG A 252 -14.77 2.51 -7.85
N PHE A 253 -15.18 2.90 -9.04
CA PHE A 253 -14.26 3.09 -10.15
C PHE A 253 -13.24 4.20 -9.89
N ALA A 254 -12.00 3.95 -10.29
CA ALA A 254 -10.95 4.96 -10.34
C ALA A 254 -11.22 5.91 -11.51
N SER A 255 -11.29 7.21 -11.24
CA SER A 255 -11.66 8.22 -12.25
C SER A 255 -10.77 8.20 -13.49
N HIS A 256 -9.46 8.06 -13.31
CA HIS A 256 -8.47 7.99 -14.40
C HIS A 256 -8.53 6.70 -15.23
N LYS A 257 -9.23 5.65 -14.76
CA LYS A 257 -9.42 4.39 -15.49
C LYS A 257 -10.77 4.31 -16.20
N ARG A 258 -11.56 5.38 -16.18
CA ARG A 258 -12.94 5.36 -16.68
C ARG A 258 -13.05 4.87 -18.12
N THR A 259 -12.26 5.43 -19.03
CA THR A 259 -12.25 5.03 -20.45
C THR A 259 -11.85 3.56 -20.63
N VAL A 260 -10.85 3.07 -19.89
CA VAL A 260 -10.46 1.65 -19.92
C VAL A 260 -11.61 0.75 -19.48
N ILE A 261 -12.31 1.12 -18.40
CA ILE A 261 -13.46 0.38 -17.88
C ILE A 261 -14.59 0.33 -18.92
N GLU A 262 -14.91 1.45 -19.54
CA GLU A 262 -15.93 1.53 -20.59
C GLU A 262 -15.56 0.69 -21.81
N GLN A 263 -14.29 0.70 -22.23
CA GLN A 263 -13.80 -0.15 -23.32
C GLN A 263 -13.85 -1.65 -22.97
N ILE A 264 -13.61 -2.03 -21.71
CA ILE A 264 -13.78 -3.42 -21.23
C ILE A 264 -15.27 -3.80 -21.25
N LEU A 265 -16.14 -2.94 -20.73
CA LEU A 265 -17.59 -3.19 -20.63
C LEU A 265 -18.27 -3.25 -22.00
N ALA A 266 -17.78 -2.50 -22.98
CA ALA A 266 -18.29 -2.51 -24.35
C ALA A 266 -18.15 -3.87 -25.05
N GLU A 267 -17.19 -4.70 -24.63
CA GLU A 267 -17.05 -6.06 -25.12
C GLU A 267 -17.91 -7.01 -24.26
N PRO A 268 -18.79 -7.84 -24.85
CA PRO A 268 -19.59 -8.80 -24.09
C PRO A 268 -18.68 -9.86 -23.49
N TYR A 269 -18.92 -10.21 -22.24
CA TYR A 269 -18.18 -11.29 -21.60
C TYR A 269 -18.54 -12.64 -22.21
N THR A 270 -17.50 -13.38 -22.58
CA THR A 270 -17.60 -14.78 -23.00
C THR A 270 -16.58 -15.58 -22.18
N PRO A 271 -16.98 -16.68 -21.51
CA PRO A 271 -16.02 -17.57 -20.84
C PRO A 271 -14.93 -18.04 -21.80
N ILE A 272 -13.68 -18.02 -21.35
CA ILE A 272 -12.54 -18.52 -22.11
C ILE A 272 -12.69 -20.05 -22.21
N PRO A 273 -12.58 -20.65 -23.41
CA PRO A 273 -12.63 -22.09 -23.58
C PRO A 273 -11.55 -22.79 -22.74
N GLU A 274 -11.87 -23.98 -22.20
CA GLU A 274 -10.94 -24.75 -21.36
C GLU A 274 -9.58 -24.96 -22.04
N SER A 275 -9.57 -25.28 -23.34
CA SER A 275 -8.33 -25.49 -24.12
C SER A 275 -7.42 -24.26 -24.23
N GLU A 276 -7.94 -23.05 -24.02
CA GLU A 276 -7.22 -21.77 -24.17
C GLU A 276 -7.01 -21.06 -22.83
N TYR A 277 -7.67 -21.53 -21.77
CA TYR A 277 -7.73 -20.83 -20.48
C TYR A 277 -6.36 -20.63 -19.85
N LEU A 278 -5.58 -21.71 -19.70
CA LEU A 278 -4.26 -21.64 -19.06
C LEU A 278 -3.28 -20.78 -19.86
N GLU A 279 -3.28 -20.90 -21.18
CA GLU A 279 -2.44 -20.08 -22.05
C GLU A 279 -2.79 -18.59 -21.90
N THR A 280 -4.08 -18.26 -21.92
CA THR A 280 -4.56 -16.88 -21.73
C THR A 280 -4.19 -16.34 -20.35
N LEU A 281 -4.40 -17.14 -19.30
CA LEU A 281 -4.09 -16.77 -17.92
C LEU A 281 -2.58 -16.55 -17.71
N TRP A 282 -1.72 -17.41 -18.28
CA TRP A 282 -0.27 -17.34 -18.12
C TRP A 282 0.37 -16.20 -18.92
N ASN A 283 -0.17 -15.87 -20.10
CA ASN A 283 0.26 -14.71 -20.88
C ASN A 283 -0.34 -13.38 -20.37
N GLY A 284 -1.45 -13.48 -19.63
CA GLY A 284 -2.31 -12.37 -19.27
C GLY A 284 -3.27 -12.04 -20.41
N ALA A 285 -4.53 -11.71 -20.07
CA ALA A 285 -5.53 -11.34 -21.06
C ALA A 285 -5.08 -10.14 -21.92
N LYS A 286 -5.58 -10.09 -23.15
CA LYS A 286 -5.47 -8.90 -24.00
C LYS A 286 -6.29 -7.78 -23.36
N LEU A 287 -5.72 -6.58 -23.36
CA LEU A 287 -6.41 -5.37 -22.94
C LEU A 287 -7.01 -4.67 -24.15
N PRO A 288 -8.10 -3.91 -23.98
CA PRO A 288 -8.60 -3.04 -25.04
C PRO A 288 -7.52 -2.07 -25.55
N THR A 289 -6.61 -1.63 -24.67
CA THR A 289 -5.49 -0.75 -25.00
C THR A 289 -4.31 -1.45 -25.69
N ASP A 290 -4.39 -2.75 -25.96
CA ASP A 290 -3.44 -3.42 -26.88
C ASP A 290 -3.78 -3.10 -28.37
N ASN A 291 -4.74 -2.22 -28.60
CA ASN A 291 -5.15 -1.68 -29.89
C ASN A 291 -4.88 -0.17 -29.92
N ALA A 292 -4.23 0.32 -31.00
CA ALA A 292 -3.80 1.71 -31.12
C ALA A 292 -4.95 2.73 -30.93
N PRO A 293 -6.06 2.69 -31.70
CA PRO A 293 -7.19 3.61 -31.48
C PRO A 293 -7.70 3.67 -30.04
N LYS A 294 -7.89 2.51 -29.39
CA LYS A 294 -8.35 2.45 -27.99
C LYS A 294 -7.31 2.99 -27.01
N ALA A 295 -6.02 2.75 -27.25
CA ALA A 295 -4.93 3.29 -26.44
C ALA A 295 -4.84 4.82 -26.57
N ILE A 296 -4.97 5.35 -27.79
CA ILE A 296 -4.98 6.78 -28.08
C ILE A 296 -6.12 7.47 -27.33
N GLU A 297 -7.32 6.91 -27.34
CA GLU A 297 -8.47 7.44 -26.61
C GLU A 297 -8.16 7.56 -25.11
N VAL A 298 -7.58 6.51 -24.50
CA VAL A 298 -7.21 6.54 -23.07
C VAL A 298 -6.12 7.56 -22.78
N ILE A 299 -5.10 7.67 -23.64
CA ILE A 299 -4.03 8.68 -23.52
C ILE A 299 -4.63 10.09 -23.53
N GLN A 300 -5.55 10.36 -24.46
CA GLN A 300 -6.19 11.66 -24.60
C GLN A 300 -7.05 11.99 -23.36
N THR A 301 -7.82 11.04 -22.83
CA THR A 301 -8.65 11.29 -21.64
C THR A 301 -7.82 11.47 -20.37
N THR A 302 -6.74 10.69 -20.20
CA THR A 302 -5.79 10.88 -19.08
C THR A 302 -5.07 12.23 -19.19
N ALA A 303 -4.62 12.63 -20.38
CA ALA A 303 -3.99 13.93 -20.59
C ALA A 303 -4.95 15.10 -20.30
N GLN A 304 -6.22 15.00 -20.68
CA GLN A 304 -7.24 15.99 -20.33
C GLN A 304 -7.46 16.07 -18.81
N LEU A 305 -7.43 14.94 -18.11
CA LEU A 305 -7.57 14.88 -16.66
C LEU A 305 -6.38 15.58 -15.97
N LEU A 306 -5.16 15.30 -16.42
CA LEU A 306 -3.94 15.97 -15.98
C LEU A 306 -4.00 17.49 -16.23
N ALA A 307 -4.39 17.91 -17.43
CA ALA A 307 -4.57 19.32 -17.77
C ALA A 307 -5.58 20.04 -16.86
N LYS A 308 -6.71 19.38 -16.55
CA LYS A 308 -7.71 19.91 -15.59
C LYS A 308 -7.18 20.06 -14.16
N SER A 309 -6.17 19.27 -13.79
CA SER A 309 -5.48 19.39 -12.50
C SER A 309 -4.38 20.45 -12.47
N GLY A 310 -4.18 21.17 -13.58
CA GLY A 310 -3.16 22.22 -13.71
C GLY A 310 -1.79 21.72 -14.17
N GLN A 311 -1.66 20.44 -14.56
CA GLN A 311 -0.43 19.91 -15.15
C GLN A 311 -0.33 20.30 -16.63
N THR A 312 0.89 20.59 -17.08
CA THR A 312 1.15 20.77 -18.52
C THR A 312 1.44 19.42 -19.13
N VAL A 313 0.68 19.03 -20.16
CA VAL A 313 0.88 17.78 -20.89
C VAL A 313 1.10 18.11 -22.35
N ASP A 314 2.27 17.76 -22.86
CA ASP A 314 2.58 17.82 -24.29
C ASP A 314 2.52 16.40 -24.86
N LEU A 315 1.66 16.18 -25.85
CA LEU A 315 1.47 14.87 -26.46
C LEU A 315 2.15 14.84 -27.83
N PRO A 316 2.92 13.77 -28.13
CA PRO A 316 3.44 13.55 -29.47
C PRO A 316 2.32 13.26 -30.47
N ASN A 317 2.66 13.12 -31.77
CA ASN A 317 1.71 12.66 -32.77
C ASN A 317 1.34 11.19 -32.55
N LEU A 318 0.25 10.95 -31.81
CA LEU A 318 -0.15 9.62 -31.36
C LEU A 318 -0.45 8.64 -32.51
N GLU A 319 -0.93 9.15 -33.66
CA GLU A 319 -1.29 8.31 -34.82
C GLU A 319 -0.06 7.74 -35.55
N GLU A 320 1.13 8.29 -35.30
CA GLU A 320 2.41 7.81 -35.86
C GLU A 320 3.14 6.84 -34.91
N MET A 321 2.59 6.60 -33.72
CA MET A 321 3.22 5.75 -32.71
C MET A 321 2.78 4.29 -32.82
N GLU A 322 3.71 3.38 -32.59
CA GLU A 322 3.42 1.95 -32.47
C GLU A 322 2.76 1.63 -31.11
N VAL A 323 1.99 0.54 -31.05
CA VAL A 323 1.25 0.11 -29.83
C VAL A 323 2.13 0.00 -28.58
N PRO A 324 3.36 -0.54 -28.63
CA PRO A 324 4.23 -0.59 -27.45
C PRO A 324 4.60 0.81 -26.91
N ASP A 325 4.82 1.78 -27.80
CA ASP A 325 5.14 3.17 -27.42
C ASP A 325 3.92 3.88 -26.86
N LEU A 326 2.73 3.66 -27.43
CA LEU A 326 1.46 4.13 -26.87
C LEU A 326 1.23 3.56 -25.46
N SER A 327 1.51 2.27 -25.26
CA SER A 327 1.36 1.64 -23.94
C SER A 327 2.30 2.27 -22.90
N ARG A 328 3.56 2.52 -23.28
CA ARG A 328 4.53 3.21 -22.42
C ARG A 328 4.07 4.62 -22.06
N LEU A 329 3.67 5.42 -23.04
CA LEU A 329 3.17 6.78 -22.83
C LEU A 329 1.93 6.79 -21.92
N ARG A 330 0.98 5.86 -22.13
CA ARG A 330 -0.19 5.73 -21.25
C ARG A 330 0.22 5.45 -19.80
N LEU A 331 1.14 4.52 -19.57
CA LEU A 331 1.60 4.17 -18.22
C LEU A 331 2.37 5.33 -17.56
N GLU A 332 3.10 6.13 -18.34
CA GLU A 332 3.77 7.36 -17.87
C GLU A 332 2.73 8.41 -17.42
N LEU A 333 1.71 8.70 -18.25
CA LEU A 333 0.64 9.64 -17.89
C LEU A 333 -0.18 9.16 -16.68
N GLU A 334 -0.41 7.85 -16.56
CA GLU A 334 -1.05 7.29 -15.37
C GLU A 334 -0.19 7.47 -14.11
N ASP A 335 1.13 7.31 -14.21
CA ASP A 335 2.07 7.56 -13.11
C ASP A 335 2.05 9.03 -12.68
N ASP A 336 2.02 9.95 -13.66
CA ASP A 336 1.89 11.38 -13.39
C ASP A 336 0.55 11.73 -12.74
N TRP A 337 -0.53 11.04 -13.11
CA TRP A 337 -1.81 11.19 -12.41
C TRP A 337 -1.73 10.73 -10.95
N LEU A 338 -1.05 9.61 -10.66
CA LEU A 338 -0.84 9.17 -9.29
C LEU A 338 -0.03 10.20 -8.47
N LYS A 339 0.95 10.87 -9.08
CA LYS A 339 1.68 11.99 -8.45
C LYS A 339 0.78 13.18 -8.14
N VAL A 340 -0.18 13.50 -9.00
CA VAL A 340 -1.22 14.52 -8.71
C VAL A 340 -2.04 14.12 -7.48
N LEU A 341 -2.46 12.85 -7.39
CA LEU A 341 -3.18 12.37 -6.21
C LEU A 341 -2.30 12.39 -4.94
N GLU A 342 -1.01 12.08 -5.05
CA GLU A 342 -0.08 12.16 -3.92
C GLU A 342 0.14 13.59 -3.43
N LYS A 343 0.17 14.57 -4.34
CA LYS A 343 0.17 16.01 -4.00
C LYS A 343 -1.08 16.41 -3.22
N GLN A 344 -2.26 15.99 -3.68
CA GLN A 344 -3.52 16.26 -2.99
C GLN A 344 -3.53 15.61 -1.61
N TYR A 345 -3.12 14.34 -1.52
CA TYR A 345 -2.97 13.63 -0.26
C TYR A 345 -2.02 14.37 0.69
N ALA A 346 -0.89 14.86 0.20
CA ALA A 346 0.08 15.61 0.99
C ALA A 346 -0.48 16.93 1.53
N GLN A 347 -1.17 17.71 0.68
CA GLN A 347 -1.80 18.97 1.05
C GLN A 347 -2.86 18.79 2.15
N ASP A 348 -3.59 17.67 2.12
CA ASP A 348 -4.61 17.35 3.10
C ASP A 348 -4.05 16.89 4.46
N GLN A 349 -2.77 16.52 4.57
CA GLN A 349 -2.20 15.97 5.81
C GLN A 349 -2.28 16.94 7.00
N VAL A 350 -2.24 18.26 6.74
CA VAL A 350 -2.44 19.28 7.79
C VAL A 350 -3.79 19.12 8.50
N ASN A 351 -4.82 18.67 7.79
CA ASN A 351 -6.17 18.44 8.32
C ASN A 351 -6.33 17.04 8.94
N GLN A 352 -5.35 16.16 8.77
CA GLN A 352 -5.35 14.77 9.26
C GLN A 352 -4.42 14.56 10.46
N TRP A 353 -3.98 15.63 11.10
CA TRP A 353 -2.96 15.56 12.15
C TRP A 353 -3.37 14.71 13.35
N GLN A 354 -4.66 14.62 13.71
CA GLN A 354 -5.13 13.74 14.77
C GLN A 354 -4.99 12.25 14.41
N ASP A 355 -5.28 11.89 13.15
CA ASP A 355 -5.08 10.54 12.65
C ASP A 355 -3.57 10.20 12.61
N ILE A 356 -2.73 11.12 12.13
CA ILE A 356 -1.27 10.98 12.17
C ILE A 356 -0.80 10.75 13.61
N LEU A 357 -1.31 11.55 14.56
CA LEU A 357 -0.96 11.44 15.98
C LEU A 357 -1.38 10.09 16.58
N GLU A 358 -2.50 9.50 16.15
CA GLU A 358 -2.92 8.16 16.58
C GLU A 358 -1.89 7.09 16.17
N TYR A 359 -1.41 7.13 14.93
CA TYR A 359 -0.34 6.23 14.47
C TYR A 359 0.98 6.46 15.20
N LEU A 360 1.41 7.71 15.37
CA LEU A 360 2.64 8.02 16.09
C LEU A 360 2.59 7.53 17.54
N ARG A 361 1.45 7.70 18.23
CA ARG A 361 1.24 7.16 19.58
C ARG A 361 1.23 5.64 19.60
N ALA A 362 0.58 5.00 18.62
CA ALA A 362 0.58 3.54 18.52
C ALA A 362 2.00 2.96 18.39
N LEU A 363 2.90 3.66 17.69
CA LEU A 363 4.32 3.28 17.53
C LEU A 363 5.14 3.40 18.82
N THR A 364 4.74 4.25 19.77
CA THR A 364 5.39 4.34 21.10
C THR A 364 5.12 3.10 21.97
N GLN A 365 4.13 2.29 21.61
CA GLN A 365 3.69 1.13 22.35
C GLN A 365 4.06 -0.17 21.61
N PRO A 366 4.16 -1.32 22.31
CA PRO A 366 4.33 -2.60 21.65
C PRO A 366 3.15 -2.90 20.71
N ILE A 367 3.44 -3.17 19.43
CA ILE A 367 2.42 -3.47 18.42
C ILE A 367 1.80 -4.84 18.71
N ARG A 368 0.49 -4.85 19.02
CA ARG A 368 -0.30 -6.05 19.34
C ARG A 368 -1.28 -6.38 18.21
N ARG A 369 -1.76 -7.63 18.20
CA ARG A 369 -2.81 -8.07 17.26
C ARG A 369 -4.07 -7.20 17.45
N GLY A 370 -4.58 -6.66 16.35
CA GLY A 370 -5.75 -5.76 16.36
C GLY A 370 -5.41 -4.29 16.62
N SER A 371 -4.12 -3.93 16.71
CA SER A 371 -3.66 -2.55 16.62
C SER A 371 -4.00 -1.95 15.24
N ILE A 372 -4.08 -0.62 15.17
CA ILE A 372 -4.17 0.13 13.92
C ILE A 372 -2.96 -0.13 13.00
N ILE A 373 -1.81 -0.48 13.59
CA ILE A 373 -0.60 -0.92 12.88
C ILE A 373 -0.60 -2.45 12.81
N PRO A 374 -0.54 -3.05 11.60
CA PRO A 374 -0.48 -4.49 11.47
C PRO A 374 0.78 -5.08 12.13
N GLN A 375 0.63 -6.26 12.72
CA GLN A 375 1.74 -6.93 13.39
C GLN A 375 2.87 -7.25 12.40
N GLY A 376 4.09 -6.84 12.73
CA GLY A 376 5.27 -7.03 11.89
C GLY A 376 5.52 -5.89 10.90
N GLU A 377 4.60 -4.93 10.78
CA GLU A 377 4.70 -3.79 9.86
C GLU A 377 5.19 -2.51 10.55
N GLY A 378 5.70 -2.62 11.77
CA GLY A 378 6.07 -1.48 12.61
C GLY A 378 7.08 -0.53 11.95
N ALA A 379 8.10 -1.06 11.28
CA ALA A 379 9.12 -0.23 10.63
C ALA A 379 8.52 0.59 9.47
N ALA A 380 7.79 -0.06 8.57
CA ALA A 380 7.13 0.59 7.43
C ALA A 380 6.13 1.67 7.87
N TYR A 381 5.34 1.39 8.93
CA TYR A 381 4.42 2.38 9.48
C TYR A 381 5.11 3.48 10.27
N PHE A 382 6.32 3.25 10.79
CA PHE A 382 7.10 4.30 11.45
C PHE A 382 7.58 5.33 10.44
N GLU A 383 8.22 4.88 9.37
CA GLU A 383 8.63 5.76 8.27
C GLU A 383 7.41 6.51 7.69
N TRP A 384 6.32 5.79 7.42
CA TRP A 384 5.10 6.38 6.86
C TRP A 384 4.44 7.42 7.78
N ALA A 385 4.34 7.15 9.09
CA ALA A 385 3.73 8.10 10.02
C ALA A 385 4.58 9.37 10.16
N ILE A 386 5.91 9.25 10.11
CA ILE A 386 6.81 10.41 10.12
C ILE A 386 6.74 11.18 8.81
N TRP A 387 6.73 10.50 7.65
CA TRP A 387 6.49 11.13 6.36
C TRP A 387 5.21 11.96 6.37
N ARG A 388 4.08 11.38 6.82
CA ARG A 388 2.82 12.12 6.96
C ARG A 388 2.93 13.32 7.92
N ALA A 389 3.64 13.16 9.05
CA ALA A 389 3.84 14.25 9.99
C ALA A 389 4.61 15.43 9.37
N PHE A 390 5.60 15.16 8.53
CA PHE A 390 6.33 16.20 7.78
C PHE A 390 5.52 16.78 6.63
N LEU A 391 4.71 15.98 5.92
CA LEU A 391 3.75 16.52 4.95
C LEU A 391 2.76 17.49 5.63
N ALA A 392 2.33 17.18 6.86
CA ALA A 392 1.43 18.03 7.63
C ALA A 392 2.05 19.37 8.09
N ILE A 393 3.39 19.52 8.07
CA ILE A 393 4.07 20.81 8.24
C ILE A 393 3.73 21.75 7.07
N ASN A 394 3.52 21.18 5.87
CA ASN A 394 3.06 21.84 4.65
C ASN A 394 3.96 23.02 4.20
N SER A 395 5.28 22.80 4.23
CA SER A 395 6.31 23.77 3.81
C SER A 395 7.47 23.12 3.03
N LEU A 396 7.28 21.91 2.49
CA LEU A 396 8.33 21.21 1.75
C LEU A 396 8.58 21.87 0.39
N ALA A 397 9.85 21.96 0.01
CA ALA A 397 10.31 22.42 -1.30
C ALA A 397 10.44 21.26 -2.30
N ASN A 398 10.76 20.05 -1.83
CA ASN A 398 10.75 18.84 -2.65
C ASN A 398 9.36 18.19 -2.71
N GLU A 399 9.15 17.36 -3.71
CA GLU A 399 7.85 16.71 -3.92
C GLU A 399 7.59 15.58 -2.90
N PRO A 400 6.32 15.26 -2.57
CA PRO A 400 6.00 14.24 -1.56
C PRO A 400 6.64 12.87 -1.80
N TRP A 401 6.76 12.46 -3.07
CA TRP A 401 7.40 11.20 -3.46
C TRP A 401 8.93 11.25 -3.45
N GLU A 402 9.53 12.44 -3.49
CA GLU A 402 10.97 12.65 -3.32
C GLU A 402 11.35 12.65 -1.83
N ALA A 403 10.38 12.92 -0.96
CA ALA A 403 10.58 12.99 0.49
C ALA A 403 10.67 11.62 1.19
N ARG A 404 10.36 10.52 0.49
CA ARG A 404 10.36 9.14 1.03
C ARG A 404 11.08 8.16 0.11
N ARG A 405 11.75 7.16 0.68
CA ARG A 405 12.33 6.03 -0.08
C ARG A 405 11.53 4.73 0.01
N PHE A 406 10.59 4.62 0.95
CA PHE A 406 9.63 3.52 0.96
C PHE A 406 8.56 3.67 -0.12
N ARG A 407 7.96 2.56 -0.53
CA ARG A 407 6.84 2.56 -1.50
C ARG A 407 5.51 2.67 -0.78
N ILE A 408 4.59 3.40 -1.38
CA ILE A 408 3.18 3.42 -0.99
C ILE A 408 2.32 2.71 -2.02
N ASP A 409 1.09 2.48 -1.62
CA ASP A 409 0.06 1.87 -2.41
C ASP A 409 -0.97 2.93 -2.87
N GLN A 410 -1.91 2.58 -3.76
CA GLN A 410 -2.93 3.54 -4.25
C GLN A 410 -3.84 4.16 -3.18
N ASP A 411 -3.88 3.58 -1.97
CA ASP A 411 -4.60 4.13 -0.82
C ASP A 411 -3.65 4.91 0.11
N PHE A 412 -2.44 5.21 -0.37
CA PHE A 412 -1.35 5.89 0.33
C PHE A 412 -0.84 5.17 1.57
N LEU A 413 -1.02 3.84 1.66
CA LEU A 413 -0.49 3.02 2.76
C LEU A 413 0.91 2.48 2.42
N PRO A 414 1.80 2.28 3.40
CA PRO A 414 3.14 1.79 3.14
C PRO A 414 3.15 0.32 2.72
N LEU A 415 3.95 0.00 1.71
CA LEU A 415 4.13 -1.38 1.23
C LEU A 415 5.29 -2.10 1.92
N GLY A 416 6.19 -1.40 2.57
CA GLY A 416 7.37 -1.93 3.26
C GLY A 416 8.26 -0.77 3.71
N PRO A 417 9.31 -1.04 4.50
CA PRO A 417 10.28 -0.03 4.88
C PRO A 417 11.12 0.42 3.66
N ALA A 418 11.85 1.52 3.83
CA ALA A 418 12.78 2.03 2.84
C ALA A 418 13.87 0.99 2.55
N PRO A 419 14.33 0.89 1.30
CA PRO A 419 15.48 0.05 0.98
C PRO A 419 16.75 0.62 1.64
N GLY A 420 17.70 -0.26 1.95
CA GLY A 420 19.02 0.15 2.45
C GLY A 420 19.81 1.04 1.48
N ASN A 421 21.02 1.44 1.87
CA ASN A 421 21.95 2.28 1.10
C ASN A 421 21.46 3.72 0.84
N GLY A 422 20.64 4.27 1.72
CA GLY A 422 20.26 5.67 1.73
C GLY A 422 19.40 5.96 2.95
N PRO A 423 19.08 7.23 3.22
CA PRO A 423 18.22 7.60 4.35
C PRO A 423 16.79 7.11 4.15
N ASP A 424 16.02 7.01 5.22
CA ASP A 424 14.60 6.65 5.12
C ASP A 424 13.79 7.75 4.38
N MET A 425 14.02 9.01 4.78
CA MET A 425 13.28 10.19 4.31
C MET A 425 14.16 11.44 4.22
N ILE A 426 13.84 12.34 3.28
CA ILE A 426 14.57 13.59 3.04
C ILE A 426 13.56 14.73 2.88
N PHE A 427 13.51 15.65 3.84
CA PHE A 427 12.60 16.80 3.80
C PHE A 427 13.38 18.06 3.46
N GLU A 428 13.15 18.58 2.26
CA GLU A 428 13.79 19.80 1.78
C GLU A 428 12.92 21.01 2.10
N PHE A 429 13.52 22.05 2.66
CA PHE A 429 12.91 23.37 2.87
C PHE A 429 13.73 24.43 2.12
N ASP A 430 13.35 25.71 2.21
CA ASP A 430 13.97 26.79 1.45
C ASP A 430 15.49 26.89 1.64
N ASP A 431 15.98 26.82 2.88
CA ASP A 431 17.37 27.07 3.27
C ASP A 431 18.00 25.93 4.09
N PHE A 432 17.25 24.87 4.38
CA PHE A 432 17.75 23.69 5.08
C PHE A 432 17.06 22.41 4.62
N VAL A 433 17.67 21.27 4.95
CA VAL A 433 17.19 19.93 4.68
C VAL A 433 17.22 19.14 6.00
N ILE A 434 16.16 18.37 6.27
CA ILE A 434 16.13 17.40 7.37
C ILE A 434 16.16 15.99 6.77
N VAL A 435 17.25 15.29 7.00
CA VAL A 435 17.39 13.86 6.69
C VAL A 435 16.90 13.09 7.91
N VAL A 436 15.88 12.26 7.74
CA VAL A 436 15.26 11.53 8.85
C VAL A 436 15.55 10.04 8.75
N GLU A 437 15.95 9.47 9.87
CA GLU A 437 16.22 8.04 10.04
C GLU A 437 15.42 7.56 11.26
N VAL A 438 14.65 6.49 11.09
CA VAL A 438 13.77 5.95 12.14
C VAL A 438 14.18 4.52 12.49
N THR A 439 14.12 4.15 13.76
CA THR A 439 14.36 2.76 14.16
C THR A 439 13.51 2.32 15.35
N LEU A 440 13.02 1.09 15.30
CA LEU A 440 12.39 0.43 16.44
C LEU A 440 13.41 -0.29 17.34
N THR A 441 14.70 -0.29 16.98
CA THR A 441 15.78 -0.88 17.79
C THR A 441 16.07 -0.01 19.02
N GLN A 442 16.21 -0.61 20.21
CA GLN A 442 16.26 0.10 21.50
C GLN A 442 17.45 -0.26 22.41
N SER A 443 18.38 -1.12 21.95
CA SER A 443 19.50 -1.64 22.75
C SER A 443 20.86 -1.22 22.16
N SER A 444 21.97 -1.70 22.72
CA SER A 444 23.31 -1.49 22.15
C SER A 444 23.45 -1.94 20.68
N ARG A 445 22.56 -2.81 20.20
CA ARG A 445 22.47 -3.14 18.77
C ARG A 445 22.12 -1.94 17.89
N GLN A 446 21.50 -0.91 18.47
CA GLN A 446 21.19 0.34 17.77
C GLN A 446 22.47 1.03 17.30
N GLU A 447 23.54 1.03 18.09
CA GLU A 447 24.82 1.61 17.68
C GLU A 447 25.41 0.84 16.49
N ALA A 448 25.40 -0.49 16.58
CA ALA A 448 25.94 -1.35 15.54
C ALA A 448 25.13 -1.29 14.23
N ALA A 449 23.81 -1.13 14.32
CA ALA A 449 22.93 -1.08 13.16
C ALA A 449 22.85 0.32 12.53
N GLU A 450 22.80 1.37 13.35
CA GLU A 450 22.45 2.72 12.90
C GLU A 450 23.64 3.69 12.94
N GLY A 451 24.69 3.40 13.73
CA GLY A 451 25.75 4.37 14.01
C GLY A 451 26.56 4.81 12.80
N GLU A 452 27.00 3.87 11.95
CA GLU A 452 27.68 4.20 10.69
C GLU A 452 26.69 4.58 9.57
N PRO A 453 25.61 3.81 9.30
CA PRO A 453 24.76 4.07 8.14
C PRO A 453 24.11 5.45 8.19
N VAL A 454 23.57 5.85 9.35
CA VAL A 454 22.94 7.17 9.53
C VAL A 454 23.95 8.29 9.29
N ARG A 455 25.18 8.15 9.80
CA ARG A 455 26.24 9.16 9.58
C ARG A 455 26.62 9.26 8.10
N ARG A 456 26.75 8.12 7.42
CA ARG A 456 27.07 8.07 6.00
C ARG A 456 25.97 8.71 5.15
N HIS A 457 24.70 8.36 5.39
CA HIS A 457 23.57 8.94 4.66
C HIS A 457 23.48 10.46 4.86
N VAL A 458 23.65 10.95 6.09
CA VAL A 458 23.66 12.39 6.36
C VAL A 458 24.86 13.08 5.69
N ALA A 459 26.04 12.44 5.68
CA ALA A 459 27.22 12.98 5.00
C ALA A 459 27.02 13.10 3.49
N GLU A 460 26.47 12.07 2.85
CA GLU A 460 26.12 12.07 1.42
C GLU A 460 25.16 13.22 1.09
N MET A 461 24.17 13.48 1.95
CA MET A 461 23.24 14.60 1.78
C MET A 461 23.89 15.97 2.01
N VAL A 462 24.83 16.09 2.96
CA VAL A 462 25.63 17.32 3.15
C VAL A 462 26.36 17.67 1.86
N ASP A 463 27.08 16.72 1.26
CA ASP A 463 27.82 16.97 0.01
C ASP A 463 26.89 17.36 -1.15
N HIS A 464 25.69 16.77 -1.21
CA HIS A 464 24.68 17.09 -2.24
C HIS A 464 24.11 18.51 -2.09
N TYR A 465 23.76 18.91 -0.86
CA TYR A 465 23.03 20.16 -0.60
C TYR A 465 23.92 21.36 -0.25
N GLU A 466 25.18 21.13 0.14
CA GLU A 466 26.16 22.21 0.38
C GLU A 466 26.37 23.05 -0.89
N GLN A 467 26.39 22.40 -2.06
CA GLN A 467 26.48 23.09 -3.36
C GLN A 467 25.27 23.97 -3.67
N GLN A 468 24.14 23.70 -3.03
CA GLN A 468 22.89 24.46 -3.15
C GLN A 468 22.74 25.52 -2.04
N GLY A 469 23.74 25.64 -1.15
CA GLY A 469 23.72 26.59 -0.03
C GLY A 469 22.77 26.21 1.11
N LYS A 470 22.25 24.96 1.12
CA LYS A 470 21.30 24.50 2.15
C LYS A 470 22.02 23.82 3.30
N ARG A 471 21.55 24.08 4.52
CA ARG A 471 22.06 23.40 5.73
C ARG A 471 21.41 22.05 5.91
N VAL A 472 22.20 21.00 6.12
CA VAL A 472 21.65 19.66 6.39
C VAL A 472 21.66 19.36 7.89
N TYR A 473 20.51 18.88 8.38
CA TYR A 473 20.30 18.32 9.71
C TYR A 473 19.93 16.85 9.60
N GLY A 474 20.56 15.99 10.38
CA GLY A 474 20.10 14.63 10.60
C GLY A 474 19.15 14.59 11.80
N LEU A 475 17.98 13.99 11.65
CA LEU A 475 17.05 13.72 12.73
C LEU A 475 16.90 12.20 12.88
N PHE A 476 17.40 11.68 13.99
CA PHE A 476 17.30 10.26 14.31
C PHE A 476 16.19 10.02 15.33
N LEU A 477 15.23 9.16 15.00
CA LEU A 477 14.05 8.89 15.82
C LEU A 477 13.98 7.43 16.25
N ALA A 478 13.85 7.21 17.55
CA ALA A 478 13.59 5.88 18.10
C ALA A 478 12.73 5.96 19.36
N ASN A 479 12.10 4.84 19.77
CA ASN A 479 11.40 4.79 21.05
C ASN A 479 12.34 4.99 22.25
N LYS A 480 13.60 4.59 22.11
CA LYS A 480 14.66 4.82 23.10
C LYS A 480 15.98 5.06 22.39
N ILE A 481 16.70 6.08 22.82
CA ILE A 481 18.05 6.40 22.32
C ILE A 481 19.10 5.71 23.21
N ASP A 482 19.83 4.76 22.65
CA ASP A 482 20.99 4.16 23.29
C ASP A 482 22.09 5.22 23.52
N THR A 483 22.83 5.10 24.62
CA THR A 483 23.84 6.10 25.00
C THR A 483 25.05 6.10 24.05
N ASN A 484 25.47 4.95 23.52
CA ASN A 484 26.59 4.89 22.58
C ASN A 484 26.20 5.41 21.20
N THR A 485 24.97 5.13 20.76
CA THR A 485 24.39 5.75 19.56
C THR A 485 24.38 7.27 19.69
N ALA A 486 23.89 7.79 20.83
CA ALA A 486 23.94 9.23 21.11
C ALA A 486 25.37 9.77 21.10
N GLU A 487 26.33 9.10 21.74
CA GLU A 487 27.73 9.52 21.73
C GLU A 487 28.32 9.57 20.31
N THR A 488 27.97 8.59 19.47
CA THR A 488 28.38 8.54 18.05
C THR A 488 27.88 9.77 17.28
N PHE A 489 26.62 10.12 17.45
CA PHE A 489 26.02 11.31 16.80
C PHE A 489 26.51 12.62 17.40
N ARG A 490 26.83 12.63 18.69
CA ARG A 490 27.39 13.77 19.42
C ARG A 490 28.77 14.17 18.91
N ILE A 491 29.63 13.18 18.66
CA ILE A 491 30.94 13.40 18.04
C ILE A 491 30.75 14.02 16.66
N GLY A 492 29.80 13.50 15.88
CA GLY A 492 29.32 14.16 14.66
C GLY A 492 30.42 14.42 13.64
N VAL A 493 31.37 13.50 13.48
CA VAL A 493 32.46 13.61 12.50
C VAL A 493 32.36 12.51 11.46
N TRP A 494 32.53 12.92 10.20
CA TRP A 494 32.74 12.05 9.04
C TRP A 494 34.03 12.45 8.33
N TYR A 495 34.71 11.47 7.73
CA TYR A 495 35.86 11.73 6.87
C TYR A 495 35.49 11.29 5.46
N ARG A 496 35.70 12.20 4.50
CA ARG A 496 35.54 11.89 3.07
C ARG A 496 36.66 10.94 2.62
N SER A 497 36.55 10.41 1.40
CA SER A 497 37.57 9.54 0.82
C SER A 497 38.94 10.21 0.61
N ASP A 498 38.99 11.54 0.66
CA ASP A 498 40.21 12.35 0.58
C ASP A 498 40.76 12.75 1.97
N ASP A 499 40.28 12.10 3.03
CA ASP A 499 40.60 12.38 4.44
C ASP A 499 40.18 13.78 4.93
N SER A 500 39.39 14.54 4.14
CA SER A 500 38.85 15.81 4.62
C SER A 500 37.76 15.59 5.66
N ARG A 501 37.82 16.38 6.74
CA ARG A 501 36.87 16.30 7.86
C ARG A 501 35.57 17.03 7.53
N MET A 502 34.44 16.35 7.74
CA MET A 502 33.09 16.91 7.68
C MET A 502 32.42 16.84 9.07
N ALA A 503 31.79 17.94 9.47
CA ALA A 503 30.96 17.98 10.68
C ALA A 503 29.50 17.64 10.33
N LEU A 504 28.96 16.62 11.00
CA LEU A 504 27.58 16.18 10.88
C LEU A 504 26.72 16.78 11.99
N ARG A 505 25.49 17.17 11.65
CA ARG A 505 24.53 17.80 12.56
C ARG A 505 23.36 16.86 12.85
N ILE A 506 23.62 15.80 13.60
CA ILE A 506 22.63 14.74 13.87
C ILE A 506 22.06 14.93 15.28
N VAL A 507 20.72 15.02 15.38
CA VAL A 507 20.00 15.13 16.65
C VAL A 507 19.19 13.85 16.89
N PRO A 508 19.47 13.09 17.95
CA PRO A 508 18.63 11.98 18.35
C PRO A 508 17.46 12.46 19.22
N LEU A 509 16.23 12.27 18.76
CA LEU A 509 15.02 12.48 19.55
C LEU A 509 14.32 11.16 19.82
N THR A 510 13.68 11.03 20.97
CA THR A 510 12.72 9.94 21.16
C THR A 510 11.46 10.20 20.33
N LEU A 511 10.77 9.14 19.90
CA LEU A 511 9.48 9.29 19.23
C LEU A 511 8.47 10.05 20.12
N GLU A 512 8.50 9.81 21.43
CA GLU A 512 7.66 10.53 22.39
C GLU A 512 7.95 12.04 22.43
N GLN A 513 9.23 12.44 22.37
CA GLN A 513 9.60 13.86 22.27
C GLN A 513 9.04 14.50 20.98
N PHE A 514 9.16 13.82 19.84
CA PHE A 514 8.61 14.29 18.58
C PHE A 514 7.07 14.38 18.63
N VAL A 515 6.40 13.36 19.17
CA VAL A 515 4.94 13.35 19.37
C VAL A 515 4.47 14.55 20.19
N HIS A 516 5.16 14.88 21.28
CA HIS A 516 4.81 16.03 22.11
C HIS A 516 4.99 17.37 21.37
N LEU A 517 6.06 17.53 20.57
CA LEU A 517 6.25 18.72 19.75
C LEU A 517 5.16 18.85 18.68
N PHE A 518 4.88 17.75 17.98
CA PHE A 518 3.87 17.70 16.93
C PHE A 518 2.49 18.07 17.47
N GLU A 519 2.04 17.39 18.53
CA GLU A 519 0.74 17.65 19.15
C GLU A 519 0.64 19.09 19.66
N ALA A 520 1.66 19.60 20.36
CA ALA A 520 1.64 20.95 20.89
C ALA A 520 1.63 22.02 19.79
N GLY A 521 2.35 21.80 18.68
CA GLY A 521 2.37 22.70 17.53
C GLY A 521 0.99 22.83 16.88
N PHE A 522 0.35 21.68 16.61
CA PHE A 522 -0.99 21.63 16.05
C PHE A 522 -2.06 22.21 16.99
N GLN A 523 -2.00 21.91 18.29
CA GLN A 523 -2.93 22.49 19.26
C GLN A 523 -2.78 24.01 19.42
N ALA A 524 -1.57 24.55 19.27
CA ALA A 524 -1.33 26.00 19.41
C ALA A 524 -1.64 26.80 18.15
N THR A 525 -1.29 26.28 16.97
CA THR A 525 -1.27 27.09 15.75
C THR A 525 -1.89 26.41 14.53
N GLY A 526 -2.49 25.22 14.70
CA GLY A 526 -3.08 24.44 13.61
C GLY A 526 -2.07 23.76 12.69
N ARG A 527 -0.75 23.93 12.94
CA ARG A 527 0.34 23.23 12.25
C ARG A 527 1.62 23.25 13.08
N LEU A 528 2.57 22.37 12.80
CA LEU A 528 3.93 22.46 13.32
C LEU A 528 4.78 23.33 12.38
N ASP A 529 5.31 24.45 12.88
CA ASP A 529 6.17 25.34 12.07
C ASP A 529 7.55 24.71 11.81
N CYS A 530 7.96 24.63 10.54
CA CYS A 530 9.28 24.16 10.11
C CYS A 530 10.45 24.91 10.76
N ARG A 531 10.33 26.23 10.99
CA ARG A 531 11.34 27.08 11.62
C ARG A 531 11.46 26.81 13.11
N LEU A 532 10.34 26.49 13.75
CA LEU A 532 10.35 26.05 15.13
C LEU A 532 11.08 24.70 15.25
N LEU A 533 10.81 23.76 14.34
CA LEU A 533 11.50 22.48 14.32
C LEU A 533 13.01 22.66 14.07
N GLU A 534 13.40 23.46 13.08
CA GLU A 534 14.81 23.81 12.81
C GLU A 534 15.48 24.42 14.05
N GLN A 535 14.80 25.35 14.72
CA GLN A 535 15.29 25.96 15.96
C GLN A 535 15.51 24.92 17.06
N VAL A 536 14.55 24.01 17.27
CA VAL A 536 14.70 22.92 18.25
C VAL A 536 15.92 22.07 17.95
N LEU A 537 16.14 21.68 16.69
CA LEU A 537 17.31 20.91 16.28
C LEU A 537 18.62 21.67 16.57
N ARG A 538 18.67 22.96 16.22
CA ARG A 538 19.83 23.81 16.49
C ARG A 538 20.12 23.96 17.98
N ASP A 539 19.10 24.21 18.79
CA ASP A 539 19.23 24.36 20.24
C ASP A 539 19.69 23.04 20.89
N CYS A 540 19.20 21.90 20.40
CA CYS A 540 19.68 20.58 20.81
C CYS A 540 21.16 20.35 20.44
N LEU A 541 21.59 20.77 19.26
CA LEU A 541 22.99 20.62 18.82
C LEU A 541 23.96 21.47 19.63
N VAL A 542 23.56 22.65 20.12
CA VAL A 542 24.41 23.49 20.99
C VAL A 542 24.79 22.76 22.29
N GLU A 543 23.89 21.92 22.78
CA GLU A 543 24.06 21.14 24.01
C GLU A 543 24.94 19.88 23.82
N SER A 544 25.39 19.58 22.59
CA SER A 544 26.21 18.39 22.30
C SER A 544 27.64 18.45 22.86
N ASN A 545 28.04 19.62 23.38
CA ASN A 545 29.30 19.80 24.11
C ASN A 545 29.33 19.05 25.46
N ASN A 546 28.16 18.71 26.01
CA ASN A 546 28.07 17.85 27.19
C ASN A 546 28.39 16.40 26.83
N ASP A 547 28.51 15.49 27.81
CA ASP A 547 28.57 14.05 27.51
C ASP A 547 27.21 13.52 27.01
N ALA A 548 27.17 12.34 26.38
CA ALA A 548 25.93 11.80 25.82
C ALA A 548 24.77 11.66 26.84
N PRO A 549 24.97 11.19 28.09
CA PRO A 549 23.91 11.17 29.10
C PRO A 549 23.34 12.55 29.40
N GLU A 550 24.19 13.55 29.62
CA GLU A 550 23.75 14.92 29.88
C GLU A 550 23.10 15.55 28.65
N TRP A 551 23.67 15.35 27.46
CA TRP A 551 23.11 15.82 26.20
C TRP A 551 21.67 15.33 26.00
N LYS A 552 21.40 14.04 26.24
CA LYS A 552 20.02 13.50 26.20
C LYS A 552 19.07 14.18 27.20
N ARG A 553 19.54 14.47 28.42
CA ARG A 553 18.75 15.22 29.41
C ARG A 553 18.48 16.65 28.95
N ARG A 554 19.46 17.32 28.34
CA ARG A 554 19.32 18.67 27.78
C ARG A 554 18.34 18.70 26.61
N ILE A 555 18.41 17.72 25.70
CA ILE A 555 17.43 17.55 24.62
C ILE A 555 16.01 17.49 25.20
N GLN A 556 15.77 16.65 26.21
CA GLN A 556 14.47 16.55 26.87
C GLN A 556 14.02 17.91 27.44
N GLN A 557 14.91 18.63 28.13
CA GLN A 557 14.59 19.95 28.69
C GLN A 557 14.26 20.99 27.60
N GLN A 558 14.97 20.99 26.47
CA GLN A 558 14.68 21.90 25.36
C GLN A 558 13.31 21.58 24.73
N VAL A 559 13.01 20.31 24.50
CA VAL A 559 11.70 19.85 24.01
C VAL A 559 10.59 20.29 24.96
N ASP A 560 10.73 20.00 26.27
CA ASP A 560 9.73 20.35 27.27
C ASP A 560 9.49 21.86 27.35
N ARG A 561 10.56 22.66 27.26
CA ARG A 561 10.47 24.13 27.25
C ARG A 561 9.67 24.63 26.05
N VAL A 562 9.91 24.06 24.87
CA VAL A 562 9.19 24.45 23.65
C VAL A 562 7.72 24.02 23.71
N VAL A 563 7.45 22.79 24.14
CA VAL A 563 6.08 22.28 24.34
C VAL A 563 5.30 23.16 25.33
N GLN A 564 5.91 23.52 26.46
CA GLN A 564 5.29 24.41 27.43
C GLN A 564 5.04 25.81 26.87
N ARG A 565 5.95 26.34 26.05
CA ARG A 565 5.77 27.64 25.39
C ARG A 565 4.57 27.60 24.42
N LEU A 566 4.47 26.56 23.61
CA LEU A 566 3.37 26.37 22.66
C LEU A 566 2.02 26.27 23.38
N LYS A 567 1.94 25.45 24.44
CA LYS A 567 0.72 25.28 25.25
C LYS A 567 0.24 26.54 25.97
N ARG A 568 1.12 27.54 26.17
CA ARG A 568 0.74 28.85 26.72
C ARG A 568 0.17 29.80 25.67
N THR A 569 0.37 29.49 24.39
CA THR A 569 -0.08 30.29 23.24
C THR A 569 -1.37 29.72 22.63
N SER A 570 -1.64 28.42 22.84
CA SER A 570 -2.96 27.78 22.72
C SER A 570 -3.98 28.39 23.68
#